data_AF-A0A4P6YSP7-F1
#
_entry.id   AF-A0A4P6YSP7-F1
#
_cell.length_a   1.000
_cell.length_b   1.000
_cell.length_c   1.000
_cell.angle_alpha   90.00
_cell.angle_beta   90.00
_cell.angle_gamma   90.00
#
_symmetry.space_group_name_H-M   'P 1'
#
loop_
_entity.id
_entity.type
_entity.pdbx_description
1 polymer ?
#
loop_
_entity_poly.entity_id
_entity_poly.type
_entity_poly.pdbx_seq_one_letter_code
_entity_poly.pdbx_strand_id
1 'polypeptide(L)'
;MMTNNDEIGKIMQQVFSSDKMYFRIGELSEMAGVSSRQLRYWEKQGYIESVQREGKQQARVFHFSQYGRVTGIKYYLDAGYTLQAAVGKIDESSNISTYVHKFVHNAIRAIEISEKGVNVDLGWFDEPKQIRLIAVLEDEKFVYQLKQE
;
A
#
# COMPACT_ATOMS: atom_id res chain seq x y z
N MET A 1 19.79 -2.47 -24.48
CA MET A 1 20.17 -1.69 -23.28
C MET A 1 19.62 -2.44 -22.09
N MET A 2 20.49 -3.07 -21.29
CA MET A 2 20.07 -3.66 -20.01
C MET A 2 19.83 -2.48 -19.07
N THR A 3 18.57 -2.22 -18.71
CA THR A 3 18.26 -1.35 -17.57
C THR A 3 18.98 -1.92 -16.36
N ASN A 4 19.80 -1.10 -15.71
CA ASN A 4 20.57 -1.53 -14.55
C ASN A 4 19.57 -1.93 -13.45
N ASN A 5 19.65 -3.16 -12.92
CA ASN A 5 18.68 -3.68 -11.94
C ASN A 5 18.56 -2.76 -10.70
N ASP A 6 19.63 -2.03 -10.36
CA ASP A 6 19.64 -1.03 -9.30
C ASP A 6 18.71 0.17 -9.56
N GLU A 7 18.54 0.57 -10.82
CA GLU A 7 17.65 1.68 -11.20
C GLU A 7 16.19 1.24 -11.11
N ILE A 8 15.87 0.02 -11.58
CA ILE A 8 14.54 -0.56 -11.48
C ILE A 8 14.13 -0.71 -10.01
N GLY A 9 15.03 -1.21 -9.15
CA GLY A 9 14.79 -1.32 -7.71
C GLY A 9 14.45 0.03 -7.07
N LYS A 10 15.20 1.09 -7.39
CA LYS A 10 14.94 2.45 -6.88
C LYS A 10 13.62 3.03 -7.39
N ILE A 11 13.29 2.84 -8.67
CA ILE A 11 12.02 3.28 -9.25
C ILE A 11 10.87 2.57 -8.53
N MET A 12 10.96 1.27 -8.33
CA MET A 12 9.93 0.48 -7.65
C MET A 12 9.75 0.89 -6.19
N GLN A 13 10.83 1.15 -5.45
CA GLN A 13 10.75 1.71 -4.10
C GLN A 13 10.02 3.06 -4.08
N GLN A 14 10.23 3.92 -5.07
CA GLN A 14 9.50 5.18 -5.19
C GLN A 14 8.02 4.97 -5.52
N VAL A 15 7.69 4.01 -6.40
CA VAL A 15 6.31 3.66 -6.75
C VAL A 15 5.54 3.10 -5.56
N PHE A 16 6.18 2.27 -4.73
CA PHE A 16 5.56 1.69 -3.54
C PHE A 16 5.58 2.61 -2.30
N SER A 17 6.20 3.78 -2.37
CA SER A 17 6.19 4.76 -1.28
C SER A 17 4.81 5.40 -1.16
N SER A 18 3.99 4.88 -0.22
CA SER A 18 2.62 5.39 -0.03
C SER A 18 2.58 6.82 0.52
N ASP A 19 3.65 7.26 1.19
CA ASP A 19 3.80 8.59 1.82
C ASP A 19 3.61 9.78 0.85
N LYS A 20 3.79 9.52 -0.45
CA LYS A 20 3.65 10.52 -1.52
C LYS A 20 2.36 10.38 -2.32
N MET A 21 1.52 9.41 -1.97
CA MET A 21 0.31 9.09 -2.71
C MET A 21 -0.90 9.81 -2.09
N TYR A 22 -1.41 10.78 -2.86
CA TYR A 22 -2.51 11.65 -2.46
C TYR A 22 -3.61 11.64 -3.52
N PHE A 23 -4.86 11.62 -3.07
CA PHE A 23 -6.04 11.58 -3.91
C PHE A 23 -6.96 12.76 -3.60
N ARG A 24 -7.56 13.34 -4.63
CA ARG A 24 -8.71 14.23 -4.48
C ARG A 24 -9.93 13.39 -4.08
N ILE A 25 -10.94 14.05 -3.52
CA ILE A 25 -12.16 13.36 -3.08
C ILE A 25 -12.89 12.61 -4.20
N GLY A 26 -12.81 13.10 -5.44
CA GLY A 26 -13.41 12.43 -6.60
C GLY A 26 -12.73 11.10 -6.91
N GLU A 27 -11.39 11.09 -6.94
CA GLU A 27 -10.59 9.87 -7.15
C GLU A 27 -10.84 8.87 -6.02
N LEU A 28 -10.84 9.34 -4.77
CA LEU A 28 -11.14 8.52 -3.60
C LEU A 28 -12.55 7.91 -3.66
N SER A 29 -13.52 8.67 -4.15
CA SER A 29 -14.91 8.25 -4.33
C SER A 29 -15.02 7.12 -5.36
N GLU A 30 -14.36 7.27 -6.49
CA GLU A 30 -14.33 6.29 -7.58
C GLU A 30 -13.63 5.00 -7.14
N MET A 31 -12.41 5.12 -6.61
CA MET A 31 -11.58 3.97 -6.21
C MET A 31 -12.25 3.12 -5.13
N ALA A 32 -12.86 3.76 -4.13
CA ALA A 32 -13.45 3.05 -2.99
C ALA A 32 -14.92 2.64 -3.19
N GLY A 33 -15.57 3.07 -4.29
CA GLY A 33 -16.99 2.83 -4.51
C GLY A 33 -17.90 3.46 -3.44
N VAL A 34 -17.48 4.61 -2.87
CA VAL A 34 -18.23 5.36 -1.86
C VAL A 34 -18.57 6.72 -2.43
N SER A 35 -19.79 7.22 -2.23
CA SER A 35 -20.17 8.53 -2.78
C SER A 35 -19.36 9.66 -2.14
N SER A 36 -19.02 10.67 -2.94
CA SER A 36 -18.34 11.88 -2.44
C SER A 36 -19.11 12.56 -1.30
N ARG A 37 -20.45 12.43 -1.27
CA ARG A 37 -21.29 12.94 -0.17
C ARG A 37 -21.02 12.19 1.14
N GLN A 38 -20.94 10.86 1.09
CA GLN A 38 -20.58 10.05 2.26
C GLN A 38 -19.17 10.37 2.73
N LEU A 39 -18.20 10.50 1.82
CA LEU A 39 -16.83 10.87 2.18
C LEU A 39 -16.76 12.22 2.89
N ARG A 40 -17.45 13.25 2.40
CA ARG A 40 -17.54 14.56 3.09
C ARG A 40 -18.19 14.45 4.46
N TYR A 41 -19.21 13.60 4.60
CA TYR A 41 -19.84 13.35 5.90
C TYR A 41 -18.88 12.65 6.86
N TRP A 42 -18.21 11.57 6.44
CA TRP A 42 -17.21 10.85 7.23
C TRP A 42 -16.08 11.76 7.66
N GLU A 43 -15.60 12.60 6.75
CA GLU A 43 -14.59 13.61 7.04
C GLU A 43 -15.08 14.65 8.07
N LYS A 44 -16.31 15.15 7.93
CA LYS A 44 -16.92 16.05 8.92
C LYS A 44 -17.07 15.40 10.30
N GLN A 45 -17.28 14.09 10.36
CA GLN A 45 -17.35 13.33 11.61
C GLN A 45 -15.97 12.97 12.18
N GLY A 46 -14.88 13.28 11.48
CA GLY A 46 -13.52 12.91 11.89
C GLY A 46 -13.19 11.43 11.65
N TYR A 47 -13.98 10.72 10.85
CA TYR A 47 -13.72 9.31 10.52
C TYR A 47 -12.65 9.16 9.45
N ILE A 48 -12.39 10.19 8.65
CA ILE A 48 -11.28 10.28 7.70
C ILE A 48 -10.76 11.72 7.71
N GLU A 49 -9.52 11.92 7.27
CA GLU A 49 -8.86 13.21 7.35
C GLU A 49 -8.17 13.55 6.03
N SER A 50 -8.47 14.71 5.47
CA SER A 50 -7.68 15.31 4.39
C SER A 50 -6.51 16.11 4.95
N VAL A 51 -5.47 16.28 4.13
CA VAL A 51 -4.43 17.30 4.32
C VAL A 51 -4.52 18.37 3.24
N GLN A 52 -4.00 19.56 3.55
CA GLN A 52 -3.78 20.58 2.53
C GLN A 52 -2.42 20.34 1.89
N ARG A 53 -2.41 20.16 0.57
CA ARG A 53 -1.16 20.06 -0.16
C ARG A 53 -0.48 21.43 -0.23
N GLU A 54 0.75 21.52 0.29
CA GLU A 54 1.56 22.74 0.16
C GLU A 54 1.98 22.94 -1.30
N GLY A 55 1.81 24.16 -1.83
CA GLY A 55 2.17 24.53 -3.20
C GLY A 55 1.22 25.53 -3.87
N LYS A 56 1.47 25.83 -5.16
CA LYS A 56 0.72 26.85 -5.95
C LYS A 56 -0.78 26.53 -6.12
N GLN A 57 -1.18 25.28 -5.95
CA GLN A 57 -2.58 24.88 -5.94
C GLN A 57 -2.90 24.23 -4.60
N GLN A 58 -3.40 25.03 -3.65
CA GLN A 58 -3.95 24.52 -2.40
C GLN A 58 -5.11 23.59 -2.74
N ALA A 59 -4.87 22.30 -2.57
CA ALA A 59 -5.85 21.26 -2.85
C ALA A 59 -6.00 20.40 -1.60
N ARG A 60 -7.26 20.26 -1.17
CA ARG A 60 -7.65 19.30 -0.14
C ARG A 60 -7.52 17.90 -0.73
N VAL A 61 -6.63 17.10 -0.16
CA VAL A 61 -6.29 15.76 -0.65
C VAL A 61 -6.25 14.76 0.50
N PHE A 62 -6.43 13.50 0.19
CA PHE A 62 -6.43 12.39 1.12
C PHE A 62 -5.21 11.51 0.87
N HIS A 63 -4.47 11.19 1.92
CA HIS A 63 -3.34 10.28 1.85
C HIS A 63 -3.79 8.84 1.55
N PHE A 64 -2.93 7.98 1.01
CA PHE A 64 -3.26 6.57 0.75
C PHE A 64 -3.77 5.80 1.98
N SER A 65 -3.32 6.15 3.18
CA SER A 65 -3.86 5.58 4.42
C SER A 65 -5.37 5.83 4.58
N GLN A 66 -5.87 6.98 4.11
CA GLN A 66 -7.30 7.30 4.11
C GLN A 66 -8.06 6.45 3.10
N TYR A 67 -7.46 6.12 1.95
CA TYR A 67 -8.05 5.17 1.01
C TYR A 67 -8.23 3.77 1.65
N GLY A 68 -7.21 3.25 2.33
CA GLY A 68 -7.33 2.00 3.08
C GLY A 68 -8.43 2.07 4.14
N ARG A 69 -8.51 3.17 4.88
CA ARG A 69 -9.54 3.41 5.90
C ARG A 69 -10.95 3.45 5.32
N VAL A 70 -11.18 4.20 4.25
CA VAL A 70 -12.46 4.27 3.54
C VAL A 70 -12.89 2.89 3.03
N THR A 71 -11.97 2.17 2.41
CA THR A 71 -12.22 0.81 1.87
C THR A 71 -12.60 -0.16 2.98
N GLY A 72 -11.91 -0.10 4.13
CA GLY A 72 -12.24 -0.91 5.29
C GLY A 72 -13.61 -0.58 5.90
N ILE A 73 -13.94 0.71 6.04
CA ILE A 73 -15.27 1.13 6.50
C ILE A 73 -16.35 0.61 5.53
N LYS A 74 -16.14 0.77 4.21
CA LYS A 74 -17.05 0.30 3.17
C LYS A 74 -17.28 -1.21 3.25
N TYR A 75 -16.22 -2.01 3.42
CA TYR A 75 -16.33 -3.46 3.59
C TYR A 75 -17.29 -3.85 4.73
N TYR A 76 -17.15 -3.22 5.90
CA TYR A 76 -18.05 -3.51 7.02
C TYR A 76 -19.47 -2.97 6.80
N LEU A 77 -19.64 -1.82 6.16
CA LEU A 77 -20.96 -1.32 5.78
C LEU A 77 -21.68 -2.30 4.83
N ASP A 78 -20.97 -2.84 3.84
CA ASP A 78 -21.51 -3.83 2.89
C ASP A 78 -21.87 -5.16 3.59
N ALA A 79 -21.17 -5.50 4.67
CA ALA A 79 -21.50 -6.62 5.53
C ALA A 79 -22.69 -6.35 6.49
N GLY A 80 -23.34 -5.18 6.39
CA GLY A 80 -24.54 -4.83 7.14
C GLY A 80 -24.29 -4.18 8.51
N TYR A 81 -23.04 -3.81 8.82
CA TYR A 81 -22.74 -3.08 10.06
C TYR A 81 -23.19 -1.62 9.98
N THR A 82 -23.46 -1.02 11.15
CA THR A 82 -23.64 0.43 11.25
C THR A 82 -22.32 1.16 11.01
N LEU A 83 -22.38 2.43 10.62
CA LEU A 83 -21.18 3.24 10.38
C LEU A 83 -20.27 3.30 11.61
N GLN A 84 -20.83 3.50 12.80
CA GLN A 84 -20.04 3.55 14.04
C GLN A 84 -19.36 2.21 14.34
N ALA A 85 -20.04 1.08 14.11
CA ALA A 85 -19.43 -0.24 14.28
C ALA A 85 -18.33 -0.50 13.26
N ALA A 86 -18.53 -0.10 12.00
CA ALA A 86 -17.53 -0.20 10.94
C ALA A 86 -16.27 0.62 11.26
N VAL A 87 -16.44 1.87 11.71
CA VAL A 87 -15.32 2.74 12.13
C VAL A 87 -14.57 2.13 13.31
N GLY A 88 -15.28 1.66 14.35
CA GLY A 88 -14.66 1.05 15.52
C GLY A 88 -13.78 -0.17 15.17
N LYS A 89 -14.25 -1.04 14.27
CA LYS A 89 -13.46 -2.19 13.80
C LYS A 89 -12.17 -1.80 13.07
N ILE A 90 -12.22 -0.72 12.30
CA ILE A 90 -11.03 -0.20 11.61
C ILE A 90 -10.06 0.48 12.58
N ASP A 91 -10.57 1.15 13.61
CA ASP A 91 -9.74 1.74 14.65
C ASP A 91 -8.99 0.68 15.47
N GLU A 92 -9.67 -0.42 15.83
CA GLU A 92 -9.05 -1.57 16.50
C GLU A 92 -7.97 -2.24 15.62
N SER A 93 -8.17 -2.24 14.30
CA SER A 93 -7.27 -2.88 13.32
C SER A 93 -6.20 -1.95 12.76
N SER A 94 -6.18 -0.67 13.14
CA SER A 94 -5.37 0.39 12.52
C SER A 94 -3.85 0.13 12.55
N ASN A 95 -3.39 -0.65 13.53
CA ASN A 95 -1.99 -1.08 13.62
C ASN A 95 -1.59 -2.06 12.52
N ILE A 96 -2.52 -2.88 12.03
CA ILE A 96 -2.23 -3.96 11.07
C ILE A 96 -1.89 -3.38 9.70
N SER A 97 -2.67 -2.42 9.19
CA SER A 97 -2.41 -1.81 7.88
C SER A 97 -1.06 -1.10 7.84
N THR A 98 -0.70 -0.41 8.93
CA THR A 98 0.60 0.26 9.05
C THR A 98 1.74 -0.76 9.09
N TYR A 99 1.56 -1.85 9.84
CA TYR A 99 2.53 -2.94 9.90
C TYR A 99 2.73 -3.62 8.54
N VAL A 100 1.66 -3.97 7.84
CA VAL A 100 1.72 -4.61 6.52
C VAL A 100 2.36 -3.68 5.49
N HIS A 101 2.02 -2.39 5.47
CA HIS A 101 2.65 -1.45 4.56
C HIS A 101 4.17 -1.34 4.81
N LYS A 102 4.57 -1.21 6.08
CA LYS A 102 5.99 -1.21 6.47
C LYS A 102 6.67 -2.52 6.08
N PHE A 103 6.02 -3.66 6.30
CA PHE A 103 6.56 -4.96 5.91
C PHE A 103 6.80 -5.02 4.40
N VAL A 104 5.81 -4.73 3.56
CA VAL A 104 5.96 -4.77 2.10
C VAL A 104 7.05 -3.80 1.62
N HIS A 105 7.05 -2.57 2.13
CA HIS A 105 8.05 -1.56 1.79
C HIS A 105 9.49 -1.99 2.13
N ASN A 106 9.68 -2.62 3.29
CA ASN A 106 11.01 -3.07 3.73
C ASN A 106 11.41 -4.45 3.15
N ALA A 107 10.43 -5.30 2.85
CA ALA A 107 10.65 -6.63 2.30
C ALA A 107 11.16 -6.54 0.87
N ILE A 108 10.54 -5.72 0.01
CA ILE A 108 10.95 -5.60 -1.40
C ILE A 108 12.23 -4.77 -1.51
N ARG A 109 13.39 -5.45 -1.53
CA ARG A 109 14.70 -4.80 -1.60
C ARG A 109 15.17 -4.55 -3.02
N ALA A 110 15.05 -5.56 -3.87
CA ALA A 110 15.45 -5.50 -5.27
C ALA A 110 14.49 -6.32 -6.12
N ILE A 111 14.32 -5.89 -7.38
CA ILE A 111 13.59 -6.62 -8.40
C ILE A 111 14.55 -6.82 -9.58
N GLU A 112 14.86 -8.07 -9.89
CA GLU A 112 15.68 -8.44 -11.04
C GLU A 112 14.80 -9.03 -12.12
N ILE A 113 14.88 -8.46 -13.32
CA ILE A 113 14.18 -8.97 -14.49
C ILE A 113 15.21 -9.73 -15.34
N SER A 114 14.95 -11.00 -15.62
CA SER A 114 15.82 -11.85 -16.43
C SER A 114 15.02 -12.57 -17.52
N GLU A 115 15.70 -13.23 -18.45
CA GLU A 115 15.03 -14.10 -19.45
C GLU A 115 14.23 -15.25 -18.81
N LYS A 116 14.54 -15.61 -17.56
CA LYS A 116 13.88 -16.69 -16.81
C LYS A 116 12.68 -16.24 -15.97
N GLY A 117 12.38 -14.93 -15.95
CA GLY A 117 11.28 -14.36 -15.16
C GLY A 117 11.70 -13.20 -14.27
N VAL A 118 10.78 -12.82 -13.37
CA VAL A 118 10.96 -11.73 -12.40
C VAL A 118 11.31 -12.32 -11.03
N ASN A 119 12.45 -11.91 -10.49
CA ASN A 119 12.91 -12.27 -9.16
C ASN A 119 12.80 -11.06 -8.23
N VAL A 120 12.28 -11.26 -7.03
CA VAL A 120 12.16 -10.22 -6.00
C VAL A 120 12.97 -10.65 -4.78
N ASP A 121 14.00 -9.88 -4.42
CA ASP A 121 14.75 -10.06 -3.17
C ASP A 121 13.90 -9.55 -2.01
N LEU A 122 13.51 -10.48 -1.12
CA LEU A 122 12.71 -10.20 0.08
C LEU A 122 13.56 -9.96 1.33
N GLY A 123 14.90 -10.02 1.20
CA GLY A 123 15.86 -9.79 2.25
C GLY A 123 16.48 -11.06 2.84
N TRP A 124 17.13 -10.88 3.99
CA TRP A 124 17.78 -11.96 4.71
C TRP A 124 16.75 -12.85 5.39
N PHE A 125 16.85 -14.16 5.16
CA PHE A 125 16.02 -15.16 5.80
C PHE A 125 16.51 -15.50 7.21
N ASP A 126 17.83 -15.42 7.43
CA ASP A 126 18.50 -15.81 8.65
C ASP A 126 19.18 -14.63 9.36
N GLU A 127 19.27 -14.67 10.69
CA GLU A 127 19.95 -13.63 11.48
C GLU A 127 21.43 -13.46 11.13
N PRO A 128 22.21 -14.53 10.84
CA PRO A 128 23.59 -14.42 10.39
C PRO A 128 23.76 -13.72 9.04
N LYS A 129 22.66 -13.48 8.30
CA LYS A 129 22.65 -12.86 6.97
C LYS A 129 23.50 -13.63 5.96
N GLN A 130 23.25 -14.93 5.85
CA GLN A 130 23.92 -15.82 4.89
C GLN A 130 22.96 -16.33 3.81
N ILE A 131 21.65 -16.27 4.07
CA ILE A 131 20.61 -16.81 3.21
C ILE A 131 19.67 -15.68 2.79
N ARG A 132 19.51 -15.49 1.48
CA ARG A 132 18.51 -14.60 0.89
C ARG A 132 17.21 -15.34 0.60
N LEU A 133 16.08 -14.71 0.89
CA LEU A 133 14.76 -15.15 0.45
C LEU A 133 14.41 -14.45 -0.87
N ILE A 134 14.26 -15.22 -1.94
CA ILE A 134 13.91 -14.72 -3.27
C ILE A 134 12.51 -15.24 -3.65
N ALA A 135 11.62 -14.35 -4.08
CA ALA A 135 10.35 -14.73 -4.71
C ALA A 135 10.49 -14.69 -6.23
N VAL A 136 10.13 -15.79 -6.90
CA VAL A 136 10.17 -15.95 -8.36
C VAL A 136 8.76 -16.10 -8.87
N LEU A 137 8.37 -15.31 -9.89
CA LEU A 137 7.09 -15.48 -10.55
C LEU A 137 7.22 -16.53 -11.67
N GLU A 138 6.62 -17.70 -11.45
CA GLU A 138 6.54 -18.81 -12.40
C GLU A 138 5.07 -19.17 -12.64
N ASP A 139 4.61 -19.21 -13.89
CA ASP A 139 3.23 -19.55 -14.26
C ASP A 139 2.14 -18.82 -13.42
N GLU A 140 2.26 -17.49 -13.28
CA GLU A 140 1.37 -16.62 -12.49
C GLU A 140 1.34 -16.92 -10.98
N LYS A 141 2.30 -17.70 -10.47
CA LYS A 141 2.45 -18.03 -9.04
C LYS A 141 3.82 -17.64 -8.53
N PHE A 142 3.87 -17.20 -7.27
CA PHE A 142 5.14 -16.98 -6.59
C PHE A 142 5.67 -18.27 -5.99
N VAL A 143 6.90 -18.64 -6.37
CA VAL A 143 7.70 -19.69 -5.73
C VAL A 143 8.81 -19.02 -4.93
N TYR A 144 9.07 -19.52 -3.72
CA TYR A 144 10.08 -18.96 -2.83
C TYR A 144 11.34 -19.83 -2.82
N GLN A 145 12.48 -19.19 -3.02
CA GLN A 145 13.79 -19.85 -3.09
C GLN A 145 14.74 -19.26 -2.05
N LEU A 146 15.55 -20.11 -1.43
CA LEU A 146 16.63 -19.70 -0.53
C LEU A 146 17.94 -19.71 -1.31
N LYS A 147 18.66 -18.59 -1.33
CA LYS A 147 19.94 -18.45 -2.02
C LYS A 147 21.05 -18.15 -1.01
N GLN A 148 22.07 -18.99 -0.98
CA GLN A 148 23.29 -18.73 -0.22
C GLN A 148 24.17 -17.76 -1.03
N GLU A 149 24.74 -16.76 -0.35
CA GLU A 149 25.80 -15.91 -0.91
C GLU A 149 27.19 -16.49 -0.62
#